data_AF-A0A7S0VU21-F1
#
_entry.id   AF-A0A7S0VU21-F1
#
_cell.length_a   1.000
_cell.length_b   1.000
_cell.length_c   1.000
_cell.angle_alpha   90.00
_cell.angle_beta   90.00
_cell.angle_gamma   90.00
#
_symmetry.space_group_name_H-M   'P 1'
#
loop_
_entity.id
_entity.type
_entity.pdbx_description
1 polymer ?
#
loop_
_entity_poly.entity_id
_entity_poly.type
_entity_poly.pdbx_seq_one_letter_code
_entity_poly.pdbx_strand_id
1 'polypeptide(L)'
;MADVASGGFVANDGLGDSLTIDSERRFNPLASAPNLTDCCFLIQPKLAFTQAKSAAAFLEKSGMSGVAIHAIHEHAVMKHLDEAISQQLLQYDVRLQEENEANAAELKRWHGQPVTSGMQLMLLHVSSGRYLTQLRYRSTVSALSFRVGLHELGSKASRWKFESTGKAAGERLYFGMQLRIENCKFANSFLSVSKAL
;
A
#
# COMPACT_ATOMS: atom_id res chain seq x y z
N MET A 1 -10.75 -2.16 -35.51
CA MET A 1 -9.32 -1.96 -35.18
C MET A 1 -9.19 -1.99 -33.68
N ALA A 2 -8.45 -2.94 -33.11
CA ALA A 2 -8.28 -3.05 -31.67
C ALA A 2 -7.37 -1.91 -31.20
N ASP A 3 -7.96 -1.01 -30.42
CA ASP A 3 -7.31 0.16 -29.84
C ASP A 3 -6.17 -0.33 -28.91
N VAL A 4 -4.93 -0.11 -29.33
CA VAL A 4 -3.74 -0.52 -28.56
C VAL A 4 -3.80 0.21 -27.23
N ALA A 5 -3.95 -0.56 -26.14
CA ALA A 5 -3.93 -0.01 -24.79
C ALA A 5 -2.73 0.93 -24.64
N SER A 6 -2.99 2.20 -24.36
CA SER A 6 -1.99 3.20 -24.05
C SER A 6 -1.25 2.76 -22.79
N GLY A 7 -0.17 2.00 -22.94
CA GLY A 7 0.72 1.62 -21.86
C GLY A 7 1.53 2.82 -21.37
N GLY A 8 1.80 2.87 -20.07
CA GLY A 8 2.57 3.91 -19.39
C GLY A 8 3.02 3.45 -18.02
N PHE A 9 3.82 4.26 -17.33
CA PHE A 9 4.26 3.98 -15.96
C PHE A 9 3.30 4.60 -14.95
N VAL A 10 3.07 3.92 -13.82
CA VAL A 10 2.35 4.49 -12.68
C VAL A 10 3.33 5.33 -11.88
N ALA A 11 3.06 6.63 -11.78
CA ALA A 11 3.92 7.58 -11.09
C ALA A 11 3.15 8.33 -9.98
N ASN A 12 3.88 8.82 -8.99
CA ASN A 12 3.40 9.89 -8.11
C ASN A 12 3.96 11.23 -8.61
N ASP A 13 3.11 12.24 -8.79
CA ASP A 13 3.47 13.57 -9.30
C ASP A 13 4.17 14.47 -8.26
N GLY A 14 4.51 13.93 -7.10
CA GLY A 14 5.09 14.64 -5.97
C GLY A 14 4.08 15.47 -5.17
N LEU A 15 2.80 15.52 -5.59
CA LEU A 15 1.75 16.34 -4.99
C LEU A 15 0.72 15.45 -4.28
N GLY A 16 1.13 14.91 -3.13
CA GLY A 16 0.26 14.18 -2.21
C GLY A 16 0.06 12.70 -2.55
N ASP A 17 -1.15 12.19 -2.35
CA ASP A 17 -1.45 10.75 -2.40
C ASP A 17 -1.94 10.26 -3.77
N SER A 18 -1.94 11.14 -4.78
CA SER A 18 -2.46 10.84 -6.11
C SER A 18 -1.46 10.02 -6.93
N LEU A 19 -1.99 9.14 -7.77
CA LEU A 19 -1.22 8.38 -8.75
C LEU A 19 -1.70 8.77 -10.13
N THR A 20 -0.75 9.01 -11.02
CA THR A 20 -0.98 9.35 -12.42
C THR A 20 -0.36 8.30 -13.32
N ILE A 21 -0.82 8.25 -14.57
CA ILE A 21 -0.16 7.47 -15.61
C ILE A 21 0.68 8.45 -16.43
N ASP A 22 2.00 8.27 -16.37
CA ASP A 22 2.88 8.97 -17.29
C ASP A 22 2.63 8.38 -18.70
N SER A 23 1.87 9.16 -19.47
CA SER A 23 1.38 8.81 -20.81
C SER A 23 2.12 9.55 -21.92
N GLU A 24 3.03 10.48 -21.57
CA GLU A 24 3.73 11.34 -22.54
C GLU A 24 4.67 10.54 -23.45
N ARG A 25 4.93 9.27 -23.14
CA ARG A 25 5.70 8.37 -24.00
C ARG A 25 4.99 7.04 -24.11
N ARG A 26 4.43 6.76 -25.30
CA ARG A 26 3.95 5.42 -25.71
C ARG A 26 4.94 4.38 -25.17
N PHE A 27 4.45 3.44 -24.37
CA PHE A 27 5.23 2.36 -23.76
C PHE A 27 6.32 1.85 -24.72
N ASN A 28 7.55 2.33 -24.52
CA ASN A 28 8.73 1.74 -25.12
C ASN A 28 9.36 0.93 -23.99
N PRO A 29 9.23 -0.41 -23.98
CA PRO A 29 9.82 -1.25 -22.92
C PRO A 29 11.35 -1.15 -22.87
N LEU A 30 11.98 -0.54 -23.89
CA LEU A 30 13.41 -0.25 -23.95
C LEU A 30 13.78 1.18 -23.49
N ALA A 31 12.80 2.07 -23.31
CA ALA A 31 13.03 3.41 -22.77
C ALA A 31 12.79 3.39 -21.26
N SER A 32 13.80 3.78 -20.48
CA SER A 32 13.68 3.95 -19.03
C SER A 32 12.64 5.04 -18.71
N ALA A 33 11.88 4.87 -17.62
CA ALA A 33 11.01 5.92 -17.11
C ALA A 33 11.84 7.17 -16.80
N PRO A 34 11.33 8.39 -17.09
CA PRO A 34 12.10 9.63 -16.93
C PRO A 34 12.52 9.86 -15.48
N ASN A 35 11.68 9.47 -14.50
CA ASN A 35 12.01 9.45 -13.07
C ASN A 35 11.73 8.07 -12.48
N LEU A 36 12.71 7.16 -12.55
CA LEU A 36 12.57 5.80 -12.00
C LEU A 36 12.15 5.80 -10.53
N THR A 37 12.64 6.75 -9.74
CA THR A 37 12.33 6.87 -8.30
C THR A 37 10.85 7.04 -8.01
N ASP A 38 10.11 7.72 -8.89
CA ASP A 38 8.70 8.07 -8.71
C ASP A 38 7.74 7.00 -9.28
N CYS A 39 8.31 6.00 -9.95
CA CYS A 39 7.59 4.87 -10.55
C CYS A 39 7.92 3.53 -9.87
N CYS A 40 8.87 3.53 -8.93
CA CYS A 40 9.37 2.31 -8.30
C CYS A 40 8.52 1.91 -7.09
N PHE A 41 8.12 0.63 -7.08
CA PHE A 41 7.48 -0.01 -5.94
C PHE A 41 8.31 -1.19 -5.46
N LEU A 42 8.53 -1.26 -4.15
CA LEU A 42 9.05 -2.44 -3.48
C LEU A 42 7.90 -3.42 -3.25
N ILE A 43 8.11 -4.66 -3.67
CA ILE A 43 7.21 -5.76 -3.37
C ILE A 43 7.53 -6.25 -1.95
N GLN A 44 6.51 -6.29 -1.10
CA GLN A 44 6.62 -6.74 0.27
C GLN A 44 5.60 -7.85 0.56
N PRO A 45 5.90 -8.75 1.52
CA PRO A 45 4.94 -9.72 1.99
C PRO A 45 3.75 -9.02 2.66
N LYS A 46 2.73 -9.81 2.97
CA LYS A 46 1.62 -9.36 3.80
C LYS A 46 2.11 -9.10 5.22
N LEU A 47 2.15 -7.81 5.59
CA LEU A 47 2.46 -7.38 6.95
C LEU A 47 1.20 -7.23 7.82
N ALA A 48 1.40 -7.23 9.14
CA ALA A 48 0.40 -6.95 10.15
C ALA A 48 0.32 -5.44 10.43
N PHE A 49 -0.91 -4.93 10.61
CA PHE A 49 -1.19 -3.52 10.92
C PHE A 49 -2.38 -3.39 11.87
N THR A 50 -2.62 -4.43 12.66
CA THR A 50 -3.80 -4.54 13.51
C THR A 50 -3.63 -3.65 14.74
N GLN A 51 -2.42 -3.62 15.30
CA GLN A 51 -2.09 -2.77 16.44
C GLN A 51 -1.96 -1.31 16.00
N ALA A 52 -1.27 -1.05 14.88
CA ALA A 52 -1.19 0.30 14.29
C ALA A 52 -2.57 0.93 14.10
N LYS A 53 -3.51 0.17 13.55
CA LYS A 53 -4.87 0.66 13.34
C LYS A 53 -5.66 0.86 14.64
N SER A 54 -5.49 -0.04 15.61
CA SER A 54 -6.18 0.07 16.90
C SER A 54 -5.69 1.28 17.69
N ALA A 55 -4.38 1.53 17.67
CA ALA A 55 -3.76 2.70 18.27
C ALA A 55 -4.24 4.00 17.61
N ALA A 56 -4.26 4.06 16.27
CA ALA A 56 -4.78 5.22 15.54
C ALA A 56 -6.25 5.53 15.90
N ALA A 57 -7.10 4.50 15.96
CA ALA A 57 -8.50 4.66 16.32
C ALA A 57 -8.69 5.07 17.79
N PHE A 58 -7.80 4.65 18.68
CA PHE A 58 -7.80 5.09 20.07
C PHE A 58 -7.42 6.57 20.18
N LEU A 59 -6.34 6.99 19.51
CA LEU A 59 -5.92 8.40 19.48
C LEU A 59 -7.05 9.30 18.97
N GLU A 60 -7.75 8.92 17.90
CA GLU A 60 -8.89 9.66 17.37
C GLU A 60 -10.03 9.79 18.40
N LYS A 61 -10.40 8.69 19.06
CA LYS A 61 -11.47 8.68 20.07
C LYS A 61 -11.14 9.50 21.32
N SER A 62 -9.86 9.53 21.68
CA SER A 62 -9.36 10.28 22.84
C SER A 62 -9.10 11.75 22.53
N GLY A 63 -9.45 12.24 21.33
CA GLY A 63 -9.25 13.62 20.89
C GLY A 63 -7.79 13.97 20.54
N MET A 64 -6.93 12.96 20.37
CA MET A 64 -5.49 13.06 20.10
C MET A 64 -5.14 12.77 18.64
N SER A 65 -6.04 13.08 17.70
CA SER A 65 -5.90 12.75 16.27
C SER A 65 -4.67 13.36 15.58
N GLY A 66 -4.03 14.37 16.19
CA GLY A 66 -2.79 14.98 15.70
C GLY A 66 -1.50 14.28 16.18
N VAL A 67 -1.61 13.29 17.07
CA VAL A 67 -0.46 12.54 17.57
C VAL A 67 -0.10 11.45 16.56
N ALA A 68 1.13 11.49 16.06
CA ALA A 68 1.62 10.44 15.19
C ALA A 68 1.82 9.14 15.99
N ILE A 69 1.54 7.98 15.37
CA ILE A 69 1.63 6.67 16.03
C ILE A 69 3.04 6.40 16.59
N HIS A 70 4.08 6.86 15.91
CA HIS A 70 5.46 6.70 16.37
C HIS A 70 5.81 7.58 17.59
N ALA A 71 4.98 8.58 17.90
CA ALA A 71 5.15 9.46 19.06
C ALA A 71 4.27 9.05 20.26
N ILE A 72 3.60 7.89 20.20
CA ILE A 72 2.73 7.40 21.28
C ILE A 72 3.51 7.28 22.60
N HIS A 73 4.74 6.76 22.57
CA HIS A 73 5.58 6.63 23.75
C HIS A 73 5.80 7.98 24.45
N GLU A 74 6.24 8.98 23.69
CA GLU A 74 6.53 10.33 24.20
C GLU A 74 5.28 10.97 24.81
N HIS A 75 4.14 10.83 24.13
CA HIS A 75 2.87 11.33 24.64
C HIS A 75 2.41 10.58 25.88
N ALA A 76 2.56 9.26 25.95
CA ALA A 76 2.13 8.47 27.10
C ALA A 76 2.84 8.89 28.40
N VAL A 77 4.08 9.36 28.31
CA VAL A 77 4.91 9.76 29.46
C VAL A 77 4.70 11.23 29.85
N MET A 78 3.86 11.99 29.12
CA MET A 78 3.55 13.37 29.47
C MET A 78 2.74 13.48 30.77
N LYS A 79 3.25 14.28 31.72
CA LYS A 79 2.69 14.46 33.07
C LYS A 79 1.28 15.08 33.14
N HIS A 80 0.75 15.57 32.02
CA HIS A 80 -0.55 16.25 31.96
C HIS A 80 -1.68 15.39 31.40
N LEU A 81 -1.41 14.14 31.04
CA LEU A 81 -2.45 13.21 30.60
C LEU A 81 -3.12 12.52 31.78
N ASP A 82 -4.40 12.20 31.58
CA ASP A 82 -5.14 11.31 32.47
C ASP A 82 -4.41 9.96 32.59
N GLU A 83 -4.30 9.45 33.82
CA GLU A 83 -3.55 8.24 34.12
C GLU A 83 -4.07 7.02 33.35
N ALA A 84 -5.39 6.89 33.18
CA ALA A 84 -5.98 5.78 32.43
C ALA A 84 -5.65 5.87 30.95
N ILE A 85 -5.64 7.08 30.37
CA ILE A 85 -5.25 7.29 28.98
C ILE A 85 -3.75 6.99 28.79
N SER A 86 -2.90 7.48 29.69
CA SER A 86 -1.46 7.23 29.69
C SER A 86 -1.14 5.72 29.74
N GLN A 87 -1.77 4.98 30.66
CA GLN A 87 -1.57 3.53 30.77
C GLN A 87 -2.03 2.79 29.50
N GLN A 88 -3.15 3.18 28.89
CA GLN A 88 -3.59 2.59 27.63
C GLN A 88 -2.65 2.90 26.47
N LEU A 89 -2.11 4.13 26.38
CA LEU A 89 -1.12 4.48 25.36
C LEU A 89 0.16 3.66 25.50
N LEU A 90 0.66 3.44 26.72
CA LEU A 90 1.81 2.56 26.98
C LEU A 90 1.54 1.12 26.52
N GLN A 91 0.34 0.59 26.75
CA GLN A 91 -0.04 -0.74 26.27
C GLN A 91 -0.07 -0.82 24.74
N TYR A 92 -0.54 0.24 24.07
CA TYR A 92 -0.48 0.31 22.60
C TYR A 92 0.96 0.38 22.11
N ASP A 93 1.82 1.17 22.75
CA ASP A 93 3.25 1.28 22.39
C ASP A 93 3.95 -0.08 22.40
N VAL A 94 3.82 -0.85 23.49
CA VAL A 94 4.40 -2.20 23.59
C VAL A 94 3.90 -3.11 22.47
N ARG A 95 2.58 -3.15 22.24
CA ARG A 95 1.99 -3.98 21.18
C ARG A 95 2.41 -3.56 19.78
N LEU A 96 2.66 -2.26 19.56
CA LEU A 96 3.16 -1.74 18.29
C LEU A 96 4.60 -2.15 18.05
N GLN A 97 5.44 -2.11 19.09
CA GLN A 97 6.82 -2.58 19.02
C GLN A 97 6.86 -4.07 18.66
N GLU A 98 6.06 -4.91 19.33
CA GLU A 98 5.93 -6.33 19.00
C GLU A 98 5.46 -6.57 17.55
N GLU A 99 4.45 -5.82 17.07
CA GLU A 99 3.97 -5.91 15.68
C GLU A 99 5.06 -5.50 14.69
N ASN A 100 5.82 -4.44 14.98
CA ASN A 100 6.92 -3.96 14.14
C ASN A 100 8.08 -4.96 14.08
N GLU A 101 8.45 -5.56 15.21
CA GLU A 101 9.48 -6.61 15.26
C GLU A 101 9.07 -7.85 14.47
N ALA A 102 7.82 -8.29 14.61
CA ALA A 102 7.27 -9.41 13.85
C ALA A 102 7.26 -9.10 12.34
N ASN A 103 6.85 -7.89 11.95
CA ASN A 103 6.89 -7.44 10.56
C ASN A 103 8.33 -7.40 10.01
N ALA A 104 9.30 -6.90 10.79
CA ALA A 104 10.69 -6.86 10.40
C ALA A 104 11.29 -8.27 10.23
N ALA A 105 10.92 -9.20 11.11
CA ALA A 105 11.32 -10.61 10.99
C ALA A 105 10.72 -11.27 9.74
N GLU A 106 9.44 -11.01 9.45
CA GLU A 106 8.78 -11.52 8.24
C GLU A 106 9.40 -10.94 6.97
N LEU A 107 9.74 -9.65 6.95
CA LEU A 107 10.47 -9.03 5.83
C LEU A 107 11.82 -9.71 5.57
N LYS A 108 12.60 -9.95 6.63
CA LYS A 108 13.89 -10.64 6.53
C LYS A 108 13.72 -12.06 6.01
N ARG A 109 12.73 -12.80 6.52
CA ARG A 109 12.42 -14.17 6.08
C ARG A 109 11.99 -14.22 4.61
N TRP A 110 11.23 -13.22 4.18
CA TRP A 110 10.68 -13.16 2.82
C TRP A 110 11.71 -12.75 1.77
N HIS A 111 12.82 -12.15 2.18
CA HIS A 111 13.89 -11.77 1.26
C HIS A 111 14.40 -12.99 0.47
N GLY A 112 14.41 -12.87 -0.87
CA GLY A 112 14.81 -13.94 -1.78
C GLY A 112 13.74 -15.02 -2.04
N GLN A 113 12.56 -14.92 -1.45
CA GLN A 113 11.46 -15.84 -1.75
C GLN A 113 10.85 -15.55 -3.13
N PRO A 114 10.48 -16.58 -3.90
CA PRO A 114 9.85 -16.39 -5.19
C PRO A 114 8.42 -15.84 -5.03
N VAL A 115 8.05 -14.93 -5.91
CA VAL A 115 6.65 -14.48 -6.04
C VAL A 115 5.88 -15.51 -6.86
N THR A 116 4.69 -15.88 -6.40
CA THR A 116 3.84 -16.89 -7.05
C THR A 116 2.45 -16.34 -7.40
N SER A 117 1.81 -16.93 -8.41
CA SER A 117 0.45 -16.62 -8.82
C SER A 117 -0.52 -16.92 -7.67
N GLY A 118 -1.43 -16.00 -7.39
CA GLY A 118 -2.37 -16.06 -6.28
C GLY A 118 -1.83 -15.57 -4.93
N MET A 119 -0.55 -15.18 -4.85
CA MET A 119 0.04 -14.64 -3.63
C MET A 119 -0.51 -13.25 -3.29
N GLN A 120 -0.68 -12.97 -1.99
CA GLN A 120 -1.07 -11.65 -1.49
C GLN A 120 0.17 -10.86 -1.09
N LEU A 121 0.38 -9.73 -1.74
CA LEU A 121 1.56 -8.88 -1.59
C LEU A 121 1.14 -7.44 -1.32
N MET A 122 2.10 -6.65 -0.86
CA MET A 122 1.96 -5.22 -0.66
C MET A 122 2.97 -4.50 -1.56
N LEU A 123 2.59 -3.31 -2.02
CA LEU A 123 3.41 -2.48 -2.89
C LEU A 123 3.74 -1.19 -2.14
N LEU A 124 5.00 -1.04 -1.74
CA LEU A 124 5.51 0.14 -1.07
C LEU A 124 6.18 1.05 -2.09
N HIS A 125 5.66 2.26 -2.27
CA HIS A 125 6.26 3.25 -3.15
C HIS A 125 7.61 3.71 -2.59
N VAL A 126 8.66 3.64 -3.39
CA VAL A 126 10.04 3.86 -2.92
C VAL A 126 10.25 5.29 -2.46
N SER A 127 9.88 6.29 -3.27
CA SER A 127 10.21 7.68 -2.95
C SER A 127 9.40 8.24 -1.79
N SER A 128 8.12 7.87 -1.66
CA SER A 128 7.27 8.38 -0.59
C SER A 128 7.22 7.50 0.66
N GLY A 129 7.67 6.24 0.59
CA GLY A 129 7.55 5.29 1.70
C GLY A 129 6.10 4.94 2.05
N ARG A 130 5.16 5.12 1.12
CA ARG A 130 3.72 4.90 1.31
C ARG A 130 3.22 3.70 0.51
N TYR A 131 2.22 3.00 1.02
CA TYR A 131 1.67 1.81 0.39
C TYR A 131 0.60 2.14 -0.65
N LEU A 132 0.67 1.47 -1.80
CA LEU A 132 -0.41 1.45 -2.78
C LEU A 132 -1.67 0.87 -2.13
N THR A 133 -2.72 1.67 -2.06
CA THR A 133 -3.91 1.37 -1.28
C THR A 133 -5.17 1.74 -2.06
N GLN A 134 -6.15 0.84 -2.07
CA GLN A 134 -7.48 1.17 -2.55
C GLN A 134 -8.21 2.01 -1.50
N LEU A 135 -8.53 3.25 -1.87
CA LEU A 135 -9.24 4.19 -1.02
C LEU A 135 -10.74 3.90 -1.05
N ARG A 136 -11.45 4.30 0.01
CA ARG A 136 -12.92 4.15 0.10
C ARG A 136 -13.68 5.18 -0.75
N TYR A 137 -12.99 6.18 -1.26
CA TYR A 137 -13.57 7.21 -2.12
C TYR A 137 -13.78 6.69 -3.53
N ARG A 138 -14.87 7.11 -4.17
CA ARG A 138 -15.11 6.84 -5.59
C ARG A 138 -14.04 7.54 -6.44
N SER A 139 -13.73 6.95 -7.58
CA SER A 139 -12.87 7.58 -8.59
C SER A 139 -13.53 8.87 -9.08
N THR A 140 -12.72 9.88 -9.34
CA THR A 140 -13.15 11.15 -9.97
C THR A 140 -13.50 10.96 -11.44
N VAL A 141 -12.99 9.89 -12.06
CA VAL A 141 -13.16 9.59 -13.50
C VAL A 141 -14.32 8.63 -13.75
N SER A 142 -14.66 7.77 -12.78
CA SER A 142 -15.72 6.77 -12.92
C SER A 142 -16.48 6.56 -11.61
N ALA A 143 -17.80 6.71 -11.65
CA ALA A 143 -18.67 6.51 -10.49
C ALA A 143 -18.76 5.04 -10.03
N LEU A 144 -18.35 4.09 -10.87
CA LEU A 144 -18.36 2.64 -10.60
C LEU A 144 -17.00 2.11 -10.14
N SER A 145 -16.00 2.97 -10.01
CA SER A 145 -14.63 2.58 -9.65
C SER A 145 -14.21 3.26 -8.35
N PHE A 146 -13.30 2.63 -7.61
CA PHE A 146 -12.69 3.22 -6.42
C PHE A 146 -11.37 3.90 -6.78
N ARG A 147 -11.04 4.96 -6.05
CA ARG A 147 -9.74 5.62 -6.19
C ARG A 147 -8.65 4.73 -5.60
N VAL A 148 -7.50 4.69 -6.26
CA VAL A 148 -6.27 4.12 -5.72
C VAL A 148 -5.31 5.27 -5.43
N GLY A 149 -4.58 5.18 -4.33
CA GLY A 149 -3.61 6.19 -3.94
C GLY A 149 -2.55 5.60 -3.02
N LEU A 150 -1.71 6.48 -2.48
CA LEU A 150 -0.67 6.12 -1.52
C LEU A 150 -1.13 6.44 -0.09
N HIS A 151 -0.82 5.55 0.86
CA HIS A 151 -1.16 5.74 2.27
C HIS A 151 0.01 5.33 3.16
N GLU A 152 0.28 6.12 4.21
CA GLU A 152 1.44 5.92 5.10
C GLU A 152 1.40 4.56 5.82
N LEU A 153 0.23 4.22 6.37
CA LEU A 153 0.03 2.95 7.04
C LEU A 153 -0.50 1.92 6.06
N GLY A 154 0.14 0.74 6.04
CA GLY A 154 -0.41 -0.42 5.37
C GLY A 154 -1.74 -0.83 5.98
N SER A 155 -2.62 -1.40 5.17
CA SER A 155 -3.92 -1.88 5.63
C SER A 155 -4.35 -3.12 4.84
N LYS A 156 -5.51 -3.70 5.22
CA LYS A 156 -6.13 -4.76 4.38
C LYS A 156 -6.41 -4.27 2.95
N ALA A 157 -6.65 -2.97 2.75
CA ALA A 157 -6.89 -2.37 1.43
C ALA A 157 -5.60 -2.12 0.63
N SER A 158 -4.44 -2.35 1.25
CA SER A 158 -3.12 -2.26 0.63
C SER A 158 -2.58 -3.63 0.22
N ARG A 159 -3.40 -4.69 0.38
CA ARG A 159 -3.07 -6.06 0.02
C ARG A 159 -3.64 -6.36 -1.36
N TRP A 160 -2.77 -6.87 -2.21
CA TRP A 160 -3.05 -7.10 -3.61
C TRP A 160 -2.71 -8.54 -3.96
N LYS A 161 -3.63 -9.24 -4.61
CA LYS A 161 -3.45 -10.59 -5.13
C LYS A 161 -2.93 -10.50 -6.55
N PHE A 162 -1.82 -11.16 -6.82
CA PHE A 162 -1.14 -11.13 -8.12
C PHE A 162 -1.50 -12.39 -8.88
N GLU A 163 -2.14 -12.28 -10.04
CA GLU A 163 -2.54 -13.42 -10.86
C GLU A 163 -1.98 -13.25 -12.27
N SER A 164 -1.46 -14.30 -12.88
CA SER A 164 -1.08 -14.29 -14.31
C SER A 164 -2.05 -15.12 -15.11
N THR A 165 -2.41 -14.64 -16.30
CA THR A 165 -3.13 -15.45 -17.28
C THR A 165 -2.28 -16.66 -17.65
N GLY A 166 -2.86 -17.86 -17.61
CA GLY A 166 -2.16 -19.10 -17.96
C GLY A 166 -1.24 -19.67 -16.88
N LYS A 167 -1.25 -19.14 -15.64
CA LYS A 167 -0.55 -19.73 -14.49
C LYS A 167 -1.54 -20.17 -13.41
N ALA A 168 -1.37 -21.40 -12.93
CA ALA A 168 -2.10 -21.91 -11.78
C ALA A 168 -1.61 -21.24 -10.49
N ALA A 169 -2.46 -21.23 -9.46
CA ALA A 169 -2.09 -20.70 -8.15
C ALA A 169 -0.88 -21.47 -7.57
N GLY A 170 0.08 -20.74 -7.01
CA GLY A 170 1.33 -21.29 -6.48
C GLY A 170 2.47 -21.40 -7.50
N GLU A 171 2.21 -21.25 -8.81
CA GLU A 171 3.29 -21.22 -9.80
C GLU A 171 4.08 -19.92 -9.74
N ARG A 172 5.40 -20.00 -9.98
CA ARG A 172 6.30 -18.84 -9.96
C ARG A 172 5.95 -17.83 -11.06
N LEU A 173 6.01 -16.56 -10.69
CA LEU A 173 5.91 -15.42 -11.60
C LEU A 173 7.31 -14.91 -11.94
N TYR A 174 7.49 -14.48 -13.19
CA TYR A 174 8.76 -14.02 -13.74
C TYR A 174 8.63 -12.59 -14.27
N PHE A 175 9.75 -11.90 -14.40
CA PHE A 175 9.80 -10.56 -15.00
C PHE A 175 9.24 -10.58 -16.44
N GLY A 176 8.54 -9.50 -16.80
CA GLY A 176 7.90 -9.34 -18.11
C GLY A 176 6.54 -10.04 -18.25
N MET A 177 6.08 -10.80 -17.25
CA MET A 177 4.75 -11.38 -17.26
C MET A 177 3.67 -10.30 -17.06
N GLN A 178 2.58 -10.41 -17.82
CA GLN A 178 1.40 -9.59 -17.59
C GLN A 178 0.60 -10.14 -16.41
N LEU A 179 0.34 -9.28 -15.43
CA LEU A 179 -0.35 -9.64 -14.21
C LEU A 179 -1.68 -8.90 -14.11
N ARG A 180 -2.69 -9.62 -13.64
CA ARG A 180 -3.93 -9.08 -13.10
C ARG A 180 -3.76 -8.90 -11.60
N ILE A 181 -4.02 -7.69 -11.11
CA ILE A 181 -3.83 -7.32 -9.71
C ILE A 181 -5.21 -7.04 -9.10
N GLU A 182 -5.62 -7.83 -8.11
CA GLU A 182 -6.91 -7.71 -7.42
C GLU A 182 -6.72 -7.23 -5.98
N ASN A 183 -7.57 -6.34 -5.48
CA ASN A 183 -7.54 -5.95 -4.08
C ASN A 183 -8.12 -7.05 -3.17
N CYS A 184 -7.38 -7.49 -2.15
CA CYS A 184 -7.83 -8.58 -1.28
C CYS A 184 -8.98 -8.20 -0.34
N LYS A 185 -9.23 -6.90 -0.10
CA LYS A 185 -10.33 -6.44 0.77
C LYS A 185 -11.63 -6.26 0.01
N PHE A 186 -11.55 -5.86 -1.26
CA PHE A 186 -12.70 -5.56 -2.09
C PHE A 186 -12.75 -6.59 -3.22
N ALA A 187 -13.44 -7.70 -2.99
CA ALA A 187 -13.53 -8.80 -3.95
C ALA A 187 -14.00 -8.30 -5.33
N ASN A 188 -13.41 -8.86 -6.39
CA ASN A 188 -13.67 -8.47 -7.78
C ASN A 188 -13.28 -7.02 -8.13
N SER A 189 -12.49 -6.36 -7.28
CA SER A 189 -11.93 -5.03 -7.56
C SER A 189 -10.51 -5.16 -8.11
N PHE A 190 -10.38 -5.04 -9.44
CA PHE A 190 -9.11 -5.10 -10.14
C PHE A 190 -8.51 -3.71 -10.33
N LEU A 191 -7.18 -3.62 -10.26
CA LEU A 191 -6.46 -2.42 -10.66
C LEU A 191 -6.64 -2.22 -12.17
N SER A 192 -7.12 -1.05 -12.57
CA SER A 192 -7.28 -0.69 -13.98
C SER A 192 -6.87 0.75 -14.22
N VAL A 193 -6.37 1.02 -15.42
CA VAL A 193 -6.11 2.37 -15.90
C VAL A 193 -7.37 2.87 -16.58
N SER A 194 -7.95 3.94 -16.05
CA SER A 194 -9.08 4.61 -16.69
C SER A 194 -8.59 5.44 -17.88
N LYS A 195 -9.26 5.36 -19.03
CA LYS A 195 -9.17 6.40 -20.05
C LYS A 195 -10.00 7.57 -19.56
N ALA A 196 -9.41 8.76 -19.50
CA ALA A 196 -10.20 9.98 -19.34
C ALA A 196 -11.16 10.07 -20.54
N LEU A 197 -12.45 10.27 -20.26
CA LEU A 197 -13.47 10.53 -21.28
C LEU A 197 -13.29 11.95 -21.83
#